data_AF-A0A2C9LC89-F1
#
_entry.id   AF-A0A2C9LC89-F1
#
_cell.length_a   1.000
_cell.length_b   1.000
_cell.length_c   1.000
_cell.angle_alpha   90.00
_cell.angle_beta   90.00
_cell.angle_gamma   90.00
#
_symmetry.space_group_name_H-M   'P 1'
#
loop_
_entity.id
_entity.type
_entity.pdbx_description
1 polymer ?
#
loop_
_entity_poly.entity_id
_entity_poly.type
_entity_poly.pdbx_seq_one_letter_code
_entity_poly.pdbx_strand_id
1 'polypeptide(L)'
;MFLLQVFLIVLPVLALAQTQDQYQQMAHSLFLESDTNKDGIIDRSEIDANFNGQDANNDGRISRHEFVTYTTSHTDDQLLINIANSLYDRYDVDGDHHLDKHDFDNFYTLLDGNANGVVTEEEFVRYWSILLSDLATQHGRK
;
A
#
# COMPACT_ATOMS: atom_id res chain seq x y z
N MET A 1 -3.37 12.48 -2.50
CA MET A 1 -3.04 11.93 -3.84
C MET A 1 -1.69 11.22 -3.80
N PHE A 2 -1.46 10.22 -2.91
CA PHE A 2 -0.11 9.64 -2.82
C PHE A 2 -0.04 8.11 -2.69
N LEU A 3 -0.89 7.44 -1.89
CA LEU A 3 -0.74 5.98 -1.64
C LEU A 3 -0.72 5.15 -2.93
N LEU A 4 -1.68 5.37 -3.85
CA LEU A 4 -1.71 4.68 -5.15
C LEU A 4 -0.55 5.06 -6.09
N GLN A 5 -0.04 6.31 -6.02
CA GLN A 5 1.07 6.75 -6.87
C GLN A 5 2.39 6.09 -6.47
N VAL A 6 2.61 5.88 -5.17
CA VAL A 6 3.83 5.21 -4.72
C VAL A 6 3.84 3.74 -5.18
N PHE A 7 2.68 3.08 -5.27
CA PHE A 7 2.61 1.71 -5.83
C PHE A 7 2.94 1.65 -7.32
N LEU A 8 2.59 2.67 -8.12
CA LEU A 8 2.99 2.70 -9.54
C LEU A 8 4.51 2.65 -9.71
N ILE A 9 5.27 3.23 -8.77
CA ILE A 9 6.73 3.23 -8.76
C ILE A 9 7.30 1.95 -8.13
N VAL A 10 6.64 1.43 -7.09
CA VAL A 10 7.12 0.28 -6.32
C VAL A 10 6.83 -1.06 -7.02
N LEU A 11 5.73 -1.18 -7.78
CA LEU A 11 5.34 -2.44 -8.43
C LEU A 11 6.39 -3.00 -9.40
N PRO A 12 7.00 -2.20 -10.31
CA PRO A 12 8.06 -2.71 -11.19
C PRO A 12 9.32 -3.11 -10.41
N VAL A 13 9.67 -2.35 -9.36
CA VAL A 13 10.83 -2.66 -8.51
C VAL A 13 10.58 -3.93 -7.69
N LEU A 14 9.34 -4.14 -7.24
CA LEU A 14 8.93 -5.32 -6.51
C LEU A 14 9.08 -6.60 -7.33
N ALA A 15 8.74 -6.54 -8.62
CA ALA A 15 8.92 -7.67 -9.54
C ALA A 15 10.39 -8.08 -9.72
N LEU A 16 11.35 -7.19 -9.39
CA LEU A 16 12.79 -7.42 -9.51
C LEU A 16 13.48 -7.68 -8.16
N ALA A 17 12.81 -7.41 -7.04
CA ALA A 17 13.35 -7.60 -5.71
C ALA A 17 13.48 -9.09 -5.36
N GLN A 18 14.59 -9.46 -4.72
CA GLN A 18 14.92 -10.83 -4.33
C GLN A 18 15.45 -10.96 -2.90
N THR A 19 15.76 -9.85 -2.22
CA THR A 19 16.35 -9.86 -0.88
C THR A 19 15.54 -9.05 0.13
N GLN A 20 15.66 -9.43 1.41
CA GLN A 20 14.99 -8.73 2.51
C GLN A 20 15.38 -7.24 2.57
N ASP A 21 16.65 -6.92 2.32
CA ASP A 21 17.15 -5.55 2.32
C ASP A 21 16.47 -4.69 1.25
N GLN A 22 16.17 -5.26 0.08
CA GLN A 22 15.45 -4.55 -0.99
C GLN A 22 14.01 -4.23 -0.56
N TYR A 23 13.30 -5.18 0.05
CA TYR A 23 11.96 -4.94 0.57
C TYR A 23 11.95 -3.90 1.69
N GLN A 24 12.95 -3.89 2.57
CA GLN A 24 13.09 -2.86 3.61
C GLN A 24 13.37 -1.47 3.01
N GLN A 25 14.24 -1.37 2.00
CA GLN A 25 14.49 -0.08 1.33
C GLN A 25 13.22 0.45 0.64
N MET A 26 12.46 -0.41 -0.01
CA MET A 26 11.19 -0.05 -0.64
C MET A 26 10.17 0.40 0.40
N ALA A 27 10.06 -0.32 1.52
CA ALA A 27 9.18 0.04 2.63
C ALA A 27 9.58 1.36 3.29
N HIS A 28 10.87 1.63 3.43
CA HIS A 28 11.39 2.89 3.94
C HIS A 28 11.09 4.06 2.98
N SER A 29 11.24 3.86 1.67
CA SER A 29 10.81 4.86 0.68
C SER A 29 9.31 5.13 0.75
N LEU A 30 8.48 4.08 0.92
CA LEU A 30 7.04 4.23 1.13
C LEU A 30 6.70 5.04 2.39
N PHE A 31 7.47 4.86 3.46
CA PHE A 31 7.30 5.62 4.70
C PHE A 31 7.56 7.12 4.48
N LEU A 32 8.70 7.47 3.87
CA LEU A 32 9.09 8.87 3.63
C LEU A 32 8.11 9.63 2.73
N GLU A 33 7.44 8.92 1.81
CA GLU A 33 6.39 9.50 0.95
C GLU A 33 5.03 9.60 1.67
N SER A 34 4.82 8.80 2.72
CA SER A 34 3.60 8.82 3.52
C SER A 34 3.67 9.86 4.65
N ASP A 35 4.84 10.03 5.26
CA ASP A 35 5.15 11.02 6.31
C ASP A 35 5.26 12.42 5.67
N THR A 36 4.10 13.05 5.49
CA THR A 36 3.94 14.27 4.72
C THR A 36 4.46 15.47 5.51
N ASN A 37 4.24 15.45 6.82
CA ASN A 37 4.67 16.53 7.71
C ASN A 37 6.14 16.37 8.16
N LYS A 38 6.76 15.19 7.91
CA LYS A 38 8.14 14.81 8.21
C LYS A 38 8.47 14.81 9.69
N ASP A 39 7.52 14.41 10.52
CA ASP A 39 7.69 14.30 11.97
C ASP A 39 8.17 12.92 12.43
N GLY A 40 8.31 11.96 11.50
CA GLY A 40 8.83 10.63 11.76
C GLY A 40 7.77 9.63 12.27
N ILE A 41 6.49 10.00 12.21
CA ILE A 41 5.37 9.09 12.45
C ILE A 41 4.33 9.24 11.33
N ILE A 42 3.51 8.20 11.14
CA ILE A 42 2.28 8.31 10.35
C ILE A 42 1.12 8.40 11.32
N ASP A 43 0.42 9.53 11.29
CA ASP A 43 -0.81 9.70 12.07
C ASP A 43 -2.08 9.47 11.23
N ARG A 44 -3.23 9.40 11.90
CA ARG A 44 -4.52 9.21 11.22
C ARG A 44 -4.85 10.32 10.23
N SER A 45 -4.44 11.55 10.51
CA SER A 45 -4.72 12.68 9.64
C SER A 45 -3.98 12.57 8.30
N GLU A 46 -2.77 12.02 8.31
CA GLU A 46 -1.99 11.74 7.11
C GLU A 46 -2.59 10.59 6.28
N ILE A 47 -3.10 9.54 6.94
CA ILE A 47 -3.84 8.47 6.26
C ILE A 47 -5.15 8.99 5.65
N ASP A 48 -5.94 9.73 6.43
CA ASP A 48 -7.24 10.28 6.01
C ASP A 48 -7.07 11.29 4.85
N ALA A 49 -6.05 12.14 4.91
CA ALA A 49 -5.72 13.07 3.83
C ALA A 49 -5.32 12.34 2.54
N ASN A 50 -4.69 11.15 2.67
CA ASN A 50 -4.35 10.33 1.53
C ASN A 50 -5.60 9.73 0.87
N PHE A 51 -6.55 9.24 1.67
CA PHE A 51 -7.81 8.64 1.21
C PHE A 51 -8.67 9.62 0.41
N ASN A 52 -8.95 10.81 0.97
CA ASN A 52 -9.79 11.83 0.32
C ASN A 52 -9.25 12.30 -1.04
N GLY A 53 -7.95 12.10 -1.30
CA GLY A 53 -7.34 12.46 -2.58
C GLY A 53 -7.47 11.41 -3.68
N GLN A 54 -8.08 10.24 -3.41
CA GLN A 54 -8.16 9.10 -4.34
C GLN A 54 -9.59 8.73 -4.74
N ASP A 55 -10.57 9.08 -3.91
CA ASP A 55 -11.99 8.94 -4.20
C ASP A 55 -12.42 9.93 -5.30
N ALA A 56 -12.10 9.57 -6.55
CA ALA A 56 -12.24 10.46 -7.70
C ALA A 56 -13.70 10.81 -8.01
N ASN A 57 -14.65 9.94 -7.63
CA ASN A 57 -16.09 10.13 -7.83
C ASN A 57 -16.80 10.62 -6.55
N ASN A 58 -16.08 10.72 -5.42
CA ASN A 58 -16.57 11.11 -4.09
C ASN A 58 -17.71 10.20 -3.58
N ASP A 59 -17.69 8.92 -3.92
CA ASP A 59 -18.68 7.95 -3.47
C ASP A 59 -18.29 7.24 -2.16
N GLY A 60 -17.12 7.56 -1.63
CA GLY A 60 -16.54 7.03 -0.40
C GLY A 60 -15.82 5.69 -0.59
N ARG A 61 -15.61 5.21 -1.82
CA ARG A 61 -15.07 3.87 -2.09
C ARG A 61 -14.11 3.87 -3.28
N ILE A 62 -13.21 2.89 -3.29
CA ILE A 62 -12.37 2.58 -4.44
C ILE A 62 -12.63 1.13 -4.85
N SER A 63 -13.20 0.93 -6.03
CA SER A 63 -13.41 -0.42 -6.56
C SER A 63 -12.10 -1.03 -7.08
N ARG A 64 -12.07 -2.37 -7.16
CA ARG A 64 -10.94 -3.10 -7.78
C ARG A 64 -10.62 -2.61 -9.18
N HIS A 65 -11.65 -2.31 -9.98
CA HIS A 65 -11.43 -1.82 -11.33
C HIS A 65 -10.71 -0.47 -11.32
N GLU A 66 -11.14 0.46 -10.48
CA GLU A 66 -10.49 1.77 -10.35
C GLU A 66 -9.06 1.64 -9.84
N PHE A 67 -8.82 0.79 -8.84
CA PHE A 67 -7.49 0.53 -8.29
C PHE A 67 -6.53 -0.04 -9.34
N VAL A 68 -6.94 -1.11 -10.03
CA VAL A 68 -6.07 -1.79 -11.02
C VAL A 68 -5.86 -0.88 -12.23
N THR A 69 -6.91 -0.25 -12.76
CA THR A 69 -6.78 0.68 -13.88
C THR A 69 -5.85 1.84 -13.53
N TYR A 70 -5.94 2.40 -12.32
CA TYR A 70 -5.03 3.46 -11.90
C TYR A 70 -3.57 2.97 -11.86
N THR A 71 -3.32 1.85 -11.17
CA THR A 71 -1.96 1.33 -10.90
C THR A 71 -1.28 0.74 -12.13
N THR A 72 -2.05 0.22 -13.09
CA THR A 72 -1.50 -0.44 -14.30
C THR A 72 -1.82 0.28 -15.60
N SER A 73 -2.38 1.50 -15.55
CA SER A 73 -2.72 2.32 -16.74
C SER A 73 -1.57 2.50 -17.75
N HIS A 74 -0.33 2.28 -17.33
CA HIS A 74 0.89 2.47 -18.12
C HIS A 74 1.59 1.15 -18.50
N THR A 75 0.95 -0.01 -18.30
CA THR A 75 1.57 -1.31 -18.57
C THR A 75 0.56 -2.38 -18.99
N ASP A 76 0.96 -3.23 -19.94
CA ASP A 76 0.25 -4.46 -20.30
C ASP A 76 0.89 -5.71 -19.66
N ASP A 77 1.85 -5.53 -18.74
CA ASP A 77 2.55 -6.63 -18.08
C ASP A 77 1.61 -7.35 -17.10
N GLN A 78 1.24 -8.59 -17.46
CA GLN A 78 0.34 -9.44 -16.68
C GLN A 78 0.88 -9.72 -15.27
N LEU A 79 2.21 -9.73 -15.06
CA LEU A 79 2.78 -9.90 -13.73
C LEU A 79 2.42 -8.70 -12.84
N LEU A 80 2.59 -7.49 -13.35
CA LEU A 80 2.26 -6.26 -12.61
C LEU A 80 0.76 -6.15 -12.34
N ILE A 81 -0.08 -6.56 -13.30
CA ILE A 81 -1.54 -6.64 -13.11
C ILE A 81 -1.89 -7.64 -12.01
N ASN A 82 -1.26 -8.81 -11.97
CA ASN A 82 -1.53 -9.81 -10.93
C ASN A 82 -1.08 -9.34 -9.55
N ILE A 83 0.10 -8.71 -9.46
CA ILE A 83 0.59 -8.12 -8.20
C ILE A 83 -0.35 -7.01 -7.73
N ALA A 84 -0.82 -6.12 -8.61
CA ALA A 84 -1.78 -5.08 -8.27
C ALA A 84 -3.10 -5.65 -7.74
N ASN A 85 -3.61 -6.74 -8.33
CA ASN A 85 -4.80 -7.42 -7.84
C ASN A 85 -4.58 -8.02 -6.44
N SER A 86 -3.44 -8.67 -6.20
CA SER A 86 -3.16 -9.20 -4.86
C SER A 86 -2.91 -8.11 -3.84
N LEU A 87 -2.36 -6.96 -4.25
CA LEU A 87 -2.27 -5.79 -3.38
C LEU A 87 -3.66 -5.31 -2.98
N TYR A 88 -4.60 -5.22 -3.92
CA TYR A 88 -6.00 -4.91 -3.61
C TYR A 88 -6.57 -5.88 -2.56
N ASP A 89 -6.38 -7.19 -2.74
CA ASP A 89 -6.87 -8.21 -1.80
C ASP A 89 -6.26 -8.07 -0.38
N ARG A 90 -5.06 -7.49 -0.26
CA ARG A 90 -4.44 -7.21 1.05
C ARG A 90 -5.00 -5.96 1.71
N TYR A 91 -5.53 -5.03 0.91
CA TYR A 91 -6.11 -3.78 1.38
C TYR A 91 -7.59 -3.91 1.72
N ASP A 92 -8.32 -4.79 1.03
CA ASP A 92 -9.72 -5.14 1.30
C ASP A 92 -9.77 -6.06 2.54
N VAL A 93 -9.58 -5.47 3.72
CA VAL A 93 -9.36 -6.20 4.98
C VAL A 93 -10.63 -6.89 5.44
N ASP A 94 -11.79 -6.28 5.19
CA ASP A 94 -13.08 -6.85 5.57
C ASP A 94 -13.71 -7.75 4.48
N GLY A 95 -13.17 -7.72 3.25
CA GLY A 95 -13.55 -8.59 2.14
C GLY A 95 -14.87 -8.18 1.48
N ASP A 96 -15.30 -6.93 1.63
CA ASP A 96 -16.53 -6.42 1.04
C ASP A 96 -16.39 -6.07 -0.45
N HIS A 97 -15.19 -6.23 -1.01
CA HIS A 97 -14.81 -5.94 -2.39
C HIS A 97 -14.77 -4.45 -2.75
N HIS A 98 -14.69 -3.58 -1.76
CA HIS A 98 -14.43 -2.15 -1.91
C HIS A 98 -13.27 -1.78 -0.99
N LEU A 99 -12.50 -0.76 -1.35
CA LEU A 99 -11.61 -0.13 -0.38
C LEU A 99 -12.31 1.13 0.11
N ASP A 100 -12.76 1.11 1.34
CA ASP A 100 -13.41 2.25 1.98
C ASP A 100 -12.77 2.59 3.34
N LYS A 101 -13.32 3.60 4.02
CA LYS A 101 -12.76 4.08 5.29
C LYS A 101 -12.55 2.93 6.30
N HIS A 102 -13.40 1.91 6.30
CA HIS A 102 -13.28 0.78 7.20
C HIS A 102 -12.00 -0.02 6.95
N ASP A 103 -11.66 -0.26 5.69
CA ASP A 103 -10.39 -0.90 5.31
C ASP A 103 -9.18 -0.09 5.75
N PHE A 104 -9.22 1.22 5.58
CA PHE A 104 -8.13 2.09 6.03
C PHE A 104 -7.99 2.13 7.55
N ASP A 105 -9.10 2.14 8.29
CA ASP A 105 -9.09 2.04 9.75
C ASP A 105 -8.51 0.70 10.22
N ASN A 106 -8.87 -0.39 9.52
CA ASN A 106 -8.32 -1.73 9.77
C ASN A 106 -6.82 -1.78 9.42
N PHE A 107 -6.43 -1.20 8.29
CA PHE A 107 -5.05 -1.13 7.86
C PHE A 107 -4.17 -0.32 8.83
N TYR A 108 -4.67 0.82 9.32
CA TYR A 108 -4.01 1.59 10.37
C TYR A 108 -3.77 0.74 11.62
N THR A 109 -4.77 -0.05 12.01
CA THR A 109 -4.67 -0.96 13.16
C THR A 109 -3.65 -2.08 12.95
N LEU A 110 -3.47 -2.55 11.70
CA LEU A 110 -2.44 -3.53 11.36
C LEU A 110 -1.03 -2.93 11.40
N LEU A 111 -0.90 -1.66 11.02
CA LEU A 111 0.36 -0.92 11.07
C LEU A 111 0.76 -0.54 12.50
N ASP A 112 -0.17 -0.02 13.30
CA ASP A 112 0.04 0.35 14.71
C ASP A 112 0.10 -0.90 15.60
N GLY A 113 1.18 -1.67 15.44
CA GLY A 113 1.33 -3.00 16.04
C GLY A 113 1.36 -2.99 17.57
N ASN A 114 1.63 -1.84 18.19
CA ASN A 114 1.59 -1.68 19.64
C ASN A 114 0.31 -0.98 20.16
N ALA A 115 -0.56 -0.53 19.25
CA ALA A 115 -1.83 0.16 19.51
C ALA A 115 -1.71 1.43 20.37
N ASN A 116 -0.62 2.19 20.21
CA ASN A 116 -0.42 3.46 20.93
C ASN A 116 -1.06 4.67 20.22
N GLY A 117 -1.67 4.45 19.05
CA GLY A 117 -2.32 5.46 18.26
C GLY A 117 -1.41 6.18 17.26
N VAL A 118 -0.15 5.77 17.08
CA VAL A 118 0.77 6.29 16.06
C VAL A 118 1.51 5.15 15.36
N VAL A 119 1.78 5.29 14.07
CA VAL A 119 2.60 4.31 13.34
C VAL A 119 4.01 4.87 13.21
N THR A 120 4.98 4.23 13.85
CA THR A 120 6.40 4.60 13.70
C THR A 120 6.99 4.11 12.39
N GLU A 121 8.13 4.67 11.99
CA GLU A 121 8.91 4.15 10.85
C GLU A 121 9.19 2.66 11.00
N GLU A 122 9.56 2.19 12.20
CA GLU A 122 9.86 0.78 12.45
C GLU A 122 8.64 -0.12 12.17
N GLU A 123 7.48 0.27 12.68
CA GLU A 123 6.23 -0.47 12.50
C GLU A 123 5.80 -0.50 11.03
N PHE A 124 5.87 0.66 10.38
CA PHE A 124 5.56 0.80 8.96
C PHE A 124 6.50 -0.08 8.11
N VAL A 125 7.82 0.08 8.27
CA VAL A 125 8.82 -0.64 7.49
C VAL A 125 8.74 -2.14 7.74
N ARG A 126 8.50 -2.57 8.98
CA ARG A 126 8.33 -3.98 9.32
C ARG A 126 7.13 -4.58 8.60
N TYR A 127 5.95 -3.95 8.69
CA TYR A 127 4.75 -4.46 8.04
C TYR A 127 4.93 -4.52 6.52
N TRP A 128 5.39 -3.41 5.92
CA TRP A 128 5.52 -3.29 4.48
C TRP A 128 6.58 -4.20 3.89
N SER A 129 7.74 -4.36 4.53
CA SER A 129 8.77 -5.27 4.02
C SER A 129 8.30 -6.73 4.00
N ILE A 130 7.50 -7.15 4.99
CA ILE A 130 6.89 -8.48 5.03
C ILE A 130 5.86 -8.62 3.91
N LEU A 131 4.95 -7.65 3.78
CA LEU A 131 3.90 -7.66 2.75
C LEU A 131 4.50 -7.71 1.33
N LEU A 132 5.50 -6.88 1.05
CA LEU A 132 6.20 -6.86 -0.24
C LEU A 132 6.90 -8.20 -0.51
N SER A 133 7.59 -8.76 0.48
CA SER A 133 8.21 -10.09 0.36
C SER A 133 7.18 -11.19 0.07
N ASP A 134 6.02 -11.16 0.72
CA ASP A 134 4.93 -12.12 0.52
C ASP A 134 4.36 -12.01 -0.90
N LEU A 135 4.08 -10.79 -1.37
CA LEU A 135 3.58 -10.53 -2.73
C LEU A 135 4.59 -10.96 -3.79
N ALA A 136 5.87 -10.65 -3.60
CA ALA A 136 6.94 -11.08 -4.48
C ALA A 136 7.09 -12.61 -4.48
N THR A 137 6.89 -13.28 -3.34
CA THR A 137 6.91 -14.76 -3.28
C THR A 137 5.69 -15.38 -3.93
N GLN A 138 4.51 -14.75 -3.82
CA GLN A 138 3.26 -15.21 -4.41
C GLN A 138 3.29 -15.14 -5.95
N HIS A 139 3.92 -14.09 -6.51
CA HIS A 139 3.94 -13.83 -7.95
C HIS A 139 5.30 -14.09 -8.62
N GLY A 140 6.36 -14.24 -7.84
CA GLY A 140 7.72 -14.52 -8.28
C GLY A 140 7.98 -16.01 -8.46
N ARG A 141 8.62 -16.35 -9.59
CA ARG A 141 9.09 -17.70 -9.91
C ARG A 141 10.21 -18.12 -8.96
N LYS A 142 10.15 -19.35 -8.47
CA LYS A 142 11.26 -20.03 -7.79
C LYS A 142 12.56 -20.00 -8.63
#